data_AF-A0A9E2P579-F1
#
_entry.id   AF-A0A9E2P579-F1
#
_cell.length_a   1.000
_cell.length_b   1.000
_cell.length_c   1.000
_cell.angle_alpha   90.00
_cell.angle_beta   90.00
_cell.angle_gamma   90.00
#
_symmetry.space_group_name_H-M   'P 1'
#
loop_
_entity.id
_entity.type
_entity.pdbx_description
1 polymer ?
#
loop_
_entity_poly.entity_id
_entity_poly.type
_entity_poly.pdbx_seq_one_letter_code
_entity_poly.pdbx_strand_id
1 'polypeptide(L)'
;MNKRLALMASACCFSTYLLAQQKDTVAIAESIAKMENADFTFTESQLDEDDDNGRTVNSVLGVNNDLYLSNVGYLFSPMRFRYRAYNNQQSETYINGVQMNDAERGQFSYSSIGGLNDATRNREGSPFLNMNNFGFSALGGSTDINVRASQY
;
A
#
# COMPACT_ATOMS: atom_id res chain seq x y z
N MET A 1 -26.16 43.39 -4.89
CA MET A 1 -24.76 43.03 -5.24
C MET A 1 -24.27 41.71 -4.62
N ASN A 2 -24.68 41.38 -3.39
CA ASN A 2 -24.07 40.29 -2.62
C ASN A 2 -24.25 38.87 -3.19
N LYS A 3 -25.38 38.58 -3.86
CA LYS A 3 -25.64 37.24 -4.44
C LYS A 3 -24.74 36.90 -5.63
N ARG A 4 -24.34 37.90 -6.44
CA ARG A 4 -23.43 37.70 -7.59
C ARG A 4 -21.98 37.53 -7.15
N LEU A 5 -21.59 38.18 -6.05
CA LEU A 5 -20.28 38.05 -5.44
C LEU A 5 -20.09 36.67 -4.80
N ALA A 6 -21.11 36.16 -4.10
CA ALA A 6 -21.10 34.81 -3.52
C ALA A 6 -21.01 33.71 -4.59
N LEU A 7 -21.70 33.89 -5.73
CA LEU A 7 -21.66 32.94 -6.84
C LEU A 7 -20.28 32.91 -7.53
N MET A 8 -19.64 34.07 -7.70
CA MET A 8 -18.29 34.18 -8.26
C MET A 8 -17.21 33.62 -7.33
N ALA A 9 -17.34 33.86 -6.01
CA ALA A 9 -16.42 33.27 -5.03
C ALA A 9 -16.52 31.73 -5.01
N SER A 10 -17.74 31.20 -5.08
CA SER A 10 -17.97 29.75 -5.20
C SER A 10 -17.35 29.18 -6.49
N ALA A 11 -17.52 29.85 -7.64
CA ALA A 11 -16.97 29.39 -8.91
C ALA A 11 -15.43 29.39 -8.93
N CYS A 12 -14.78 30.38 -8.31
CA CYS A 12 -13.33 30.40 -8.12
C CYS A 12 -12.82 29.29 -7.21
N CYS A 13 -13.60 28.87 -6.20
CA CYS A 13 -13.23 27.74 -5.37
C CYS A 13 -13.40 26.40 -6.10
N PHE A 14 -14.36 26.26 -7.02
CA PHE A 14 -14.54 25.02 -7.80
C PHE A 14 -13.49 24.86 -8.92
N SER A 15 -13.00 25.96 -9.51
CA SER A 15 -12.00 25.89 -10.58
C SER A 15 -10.61 25.44 -10.10
N THR A 16 -10.24 25.72 -8.86
CA THR A 16 -8.96 25.26 -8.29
C THR A 16 -8.93 23.76 -8.02
N TYR A 17 -10.08 23.13 -7.74
CA TYR A 17 -10.17 21.67 -7.59
C TYR A 17 -9.98 20.92 -8.92
N LEU A 18 -10.43 21.49 -10.04
CA LEU A 18 -10.28 20.88 -11.38
C LEU A 18 -8.82 20.85 -11.86
N LEU A 19 -8.00 21.83 -11.49
CA LEU A 19 -6.58 21.91 -11.86
C LEU A 19 -5.66 21.04 -10.98
N ALA A 20 -6.21 20.41 -9.93
CA ALA A 20 -5.44 19.56 -9.01
C ALA A 20 -5.36 18.07 -9.45
N GLN A 21 -6.03 17.67 -10.54
CA GLN A 21 -5.86 16.33 -11.10
C GLN A 21 -4.51 16.25 -11.83
N GLN A 22 -3.54 15.59 -11.19
CA GLN A 22 -2.24 15.29 -11.78
C GLN A 22 -2.43 14.38 -13.00
N LYS A 23 -2.32 14.99 -14.19
CA LYS A 23 -2.50 14.35 -15.50
C LYS A 23 -1.62 13.10 -15.68
N ASP A 24 -0.46 13.08 -15.03
CA ASP A 24 0.47 11.96 -15.04
C ASP A 24 -0.07 10.73 -14.31
N THR A 25 -0.82 10.91 -13.22
CA THR A 25 -1.41 9.79 -12.46
C THR A 25 -2.52 9.11 -13.24
N VAL A 26 -3.31 9.86 -14.02
CA VAL A 26 -4.39 9.31 -14.86
C VAL A 26 -3.81 8.52 -16.03
N ALA A 27 -2.78 9.04 -16.70
CA ALA A 27 -2.12 8.33 -17.80
C ALA A 27 -1.44 7.03 -17.33
N ILE A 28 -0.85 7.04 -16.14
CA ILE A 28 -0.24 5.85 -15.57
C ILE A 28 -1.31 4.87 -15.04
N ALA A 29 -2.41 5.35 -14.45
CA ALA A 29 -3.53 4.49 -14.07
C ALA A 29 -4.18 3.81 -15.29
N GLU A 30 -4.31 4.50 -16.42
CA GLU A 30 -4.77 3.91 -17.69
C GLU A 30 -3.79 2.84 -18.19
N SER A 31 -2.48 3.06 -18.06
CA SER A 31 -1.46 2.04 -18.39
C SER A 31 -1.49 0.82 -17.46
N ILE A 32 -1.78 1.01 -16.17
CA ILE A 32 -1.92 -0.07 -15.18
C ILE A 32 -3.21 -0.86 -15.43
N ALA A 33 -4.34 -0.20 -15.68
CA ALA A 33 -5.59 -0.88 -16.05
C ALA A 33 -5.46 -1.68 -17.36
N LYS A 34 -4.62 -1.20 -18.28
CA LYS A 34 -4.26 -1.94 -19.50
C LYS A 34 -3.35 -3.13 -19.22
N MET A 35 -2.55 -3.09 -18.15
CA MET A 35 -1.71 -4.19 -17.67
C MET A 35 -2.47 -5.20 -16.80
N GLU A 36 -3.52 -4.78 -16.09
CA GLU A 36 -4.49 -5.63 -15.39
C GLU A 36 -5.27 -6.53 -16.37
N ASN A 37 -5.61 -6.01 -17.56
CA ASN A 37 -6.15 -6.82 -18.65
C ASN A 37 -5.09 -7.71 -19.34
N ALA A 38 -3.82 -7.57 -18.96
CA ALA A 38 -2.73 -8.46 -19.33
C ALA A 38 -2.35 -9.36 -18.14
N ASP A 39 -3.32 -9.69 -17.29
CA ASP A 39 -3.24 -10.80 -16.36
C ASP A 39 -2.84 -12.06 -17.15
N PHE A 40 -1.57 -12.43 -17.01
CA PHE A 40 -1.00 -13.68 -17.49
C PHE A 40 -1.64 -14.81 -16.68
N THR A 41 -2.86 -15.18 -17.03
CA THR A 41 -3.47 -16.44 -16.60
C THR A 41 -2.70 -17.55 -17.29
N PHE A 42 -1.63 -18.04 -16.65
CA PHE A 42 -0.99 -19.28 -17.05
C PHE A 42 -1.98 -20.41 -16.81
N THR A 43 -2.38 -21.10 -17.88
CA THR A 43 -3.10 -22.37 -17.77
C THR A 43 -2.12 -23.42 -17.24
N GLU A 44 -2.57 -24.34 -16.38
CA GLU A 44 -1.75 -25.38 -15.73
C GLU A 44 -0.87 -26.19 -16.72
N SER A 45 -1.27 -26.24 -17.99
CA SER A 45 -0.50 -26.82 -19.11
C SER A 45 0.75 -26.04 -19.52
N GLN A 46 1.03 -24.87 -18.95
CA GLN A 46 2.22 -24.05 -19.23
C GLN A 46 3.26 -24.08 -18.10
N LEU A 47 2.99 -24.83 -17.02
CA LEU A 47 3.84 -24.92 -15.83
C LEU A 47 4.62 -26.23 -15.72
N ASP A 48 4.50 -27.12 -16.70
CA ASP A 48 5.24 -28.38 -16.73
C ASP A 48 6.09 -28.43 -17.99
N GLU A 49 7.32 -27.91 -17.88
CA GLU A 49 8.50 -28.30 -18.66
C GLU A 49 9.71 -27.49 -18.14
N ASP A 50 10.46 -28.14 -17.24
CA ASP A 50 11.85 -27.89 -16.87
C ASP A 50 12.23 -26.68 -15.96
N ASP A 51 12.60 -27.09 -14.74
CA ASP A 51 13.72 -26.57 -13.92
C ASP A 51 13.48 -25.34 -13.01
N ASP A 52 13.02 -25.67 -11.80
CA ASP A 52 13.54 -25.28 -10.49
C ASP A 52 14.25 -23.91 -10.37
N ASN A 53 13.45 -22.85 -10.23
CA ASN A 53 13.58 -21.79 -9.21
C ASN A 53 12.61 -20.64 -9.52
N GLY A 54 11.31 -20.96 -9.56
CA GLY A 54 10.24 -19.96 -9.57
C GLY A 54 10.17 -19.25 -8.22
N ARG A 55 11.05 -18.27 -7.98
CA ARG A 55 10.85 -17.32 -6.87
C ARG A 55 9.65 -16.44 -7.24
N THR A 56 8.45 -16.90 -6.92
CA THR A 56 7.23 -16.10 -6.94
C THR A 56 7.42 -14.96 -5.94
N VAL A 57 7.80 -13.80 -6.46
CA VAL A 57 7.68 -12.55 -5.72
C VAL A 57 6.18 -12.28 -5.70
N ASN A 58 5.51 -12.70 -4.63
CA ASN A 58 4.12 -12.33 -4.38
C ASN A 58 4.10 -10.80 -4.29
N SER A 59 3.80 -10.15 -5.41
CA SER A 59 3.49 -8.73 -5.43
C SER A 59 2.18 -8.60 -4.68
N VAL A 60 2.26 -7.94 -3.53
CA VAL A 60 1.12 -7.61 -2.67
C VAL A 60 -0.03 -7.11 -3.54
N LEU A 61 -1.10 -7.88 -3.67
CA LEU A 61 -2.22 -7.63 -4.60
C LEU A 61 -2.97 -6.32 -4.31
N GLY A 62 -2.67 -5.64 -3.19
CA GLY A 62 -3.17 -4.30 -2.87
C GLY A 62 -2.34 -3.12 -3.42
N VAL A 63 -1.15 -3.36 -3.97
CA VAL A 63 -0.22 -2.30 -4.41
C VAL A 63 -0.48 -1.83 -5.84
N ASN A 64 -1.14 -2.65 -6.67
CA ASN A 64 -1.33 -2.35 -8.09
C ASN A 64 -2.33 -1.21 -8.36
N ASN A 65 -3.26 -0.93 -7.45
CA ASN A 65 -4.23 0.15 -7.63
C ASN A 65 -3.74 1.54 -7.15
N ASP A 66 -2.56 1.63 -6.53
CA ASP A 66 -2.00 2.90 -6.05
C ASP A 66 -0.58 3.11 -6.59
N LEU A 67 -0.46 3.99 -7.59
CA LEU A 67 0.81 4.36 -8.20
C LEU A 67 1.86 4.83 -7.18
N TYR A 68 1.44 5.56 -6.14
CA TYR A 68 2.36 6.03 -5.11
C TYR A 68 2.93 4.85 -4.33
N LEU A 69 2.06 3.93 -3.89
CA LEU A 69 2.44 2.79 -3.09
C LEU A 69 3.24 1.77 -3.91
N SER A 70 2.97 1.62 -5.21
CA SER A 70 3.75 0.78 -6.12
C SER A 70 5.20 1.23 -6.26
N ASN A 71 5.42 2.54 -6.44
CA ASN A 71 6.78 3.08 -6.54
C ASN A 71 7.50 3.13 -5.18
N VAL A 72 6.82 3.55 -4.12
CA VAL A 72 7.46 3.74 -2.80
C VAL A 72 7.57 2.43 -2.04
N GLY A 73 6.55 1.58 -2.06
CA GLY A 73 6.51 0.33 -1.31
C GLY A 73 7.54 -0.70 -1.75
N TYR A 74 7.91 -0.73 -3.04
CA TYR A 74 8.94 -1.64 -3.54
C TYR A 74 10.37 -1.22 -3.14
N LEU A 75 10.66 0.08 -3.19
CA LEU A 75 12.01 0.61 -2.94
C LEU A 75 12.26 0.95 -1.47
N PHE A 76 11.21 1.27 -0.72
CA PHE A 76 11.31 1.90 0.58
C PHE A 76 10.45 1.21 1.63
N SER A 77 11.14 0.72 2.67
CA SER A 77 10.51 0.14 3.85
C SER A 77 9.93 1.23 4.76
N PRO A 78 8.76 1.00 5.40
CA PRO A 78 8.18 1.92 6.39
C PRO A 78 9.10 2.16 7.60
N MET A 79 10.11 1.29 7.80
CA MET A 79 11.17 1.51 8.78
C MET A 79 11.99 2.77 8.53
N ARG A 80 12.11 3.22 7.27
CA ARG A 80 13.01 4.32 6.88
C ARG A 80 12.27 5.48 6.22
N PHE A 81 11.04 5.26 5.75
CA PHE A 81 10.29 6.24 4.98
C PHE A 81 8.85 6.39 5.49
N ARG A 82 8.37 7.63 5.41
CA ARG A 82 6.99 7.99 5.75
C ARG A 82 6.14 7.97 4.49
N TYR A 83 5.14 7.11 4.44
CA TYR A 83 4.16 7.11 3.34
C TYR A 83 3.40 8.43 3.34
N ARG A 84 3.38 9.12 2.20
CA ARG A 84 2.64 10.37 1.96
C ARG A 84 2.85 11.44 3.04
N ALA A 85 4.06 11.49 3.61
CA ALA A 85 4.43 12.37 4.72
C ALA A 85 3.63 12.16 6.03
N TYR A 86 2.89 11.06 6.18
CA TYR A 86 2.27 10.70 7.45
C TYR A 86 3.32 10.38 8.51
N ASN A 87 3.06 10.79 9.76
CA ASN A 87 3.91 10.39 10.87
C ASN A 87 3.77 8.87 11.08
N ASN A 88 4.83 8.23 11.59
CA ASN A 88 4.86 6.79 11.84
C ASN A 88 3.79 6.35 12.88
N GLN A 89 3.28 7.29 13.68
CA GLN A 89 2.15 7.08 14.60
C GLN A 89 0.83 6.75 13.89
N GLN A 90 0.73 7.11 12.60
CA GLN A 90 -0.45 6.88 11.79
C GLN A 90 -0.33 5.58 10.97
N SER A 91 0.76 4.83 11.12
CA SER A 91 0.94 3.52 10.50
C SER A 91 0.95 2.46 11.57
N GLU A 92 0.26 1.35 11.32
CA GLU A 92 0.16 0.25 12.27
C GLU A 92 0.82 -1.01 11.72
N THR A 93 1.55 -1.68 12.61
CA THR A 93 2.19 -2.97 12.32
C THR A 93 1.55 -4.02 13.21
N TYR A 94 1.10 -5.08 12.56
CA TYR A 94 0.53 -6.27 13.15
C TYR A 94 1.53 -7.43 13.01
N ILE A 95 1.52 -8.34 13.98
CA ILE A 95 2.21 -9.63 13.87
C ILE A 95 1.16 -10.72 14.11
N ASN A 96 0.88 -11.52 13.09
CA ASN A 96 -0.20 -12.51 13.09
C ASN A 96 -1.56 -11.92 13.51
N GLY A 97 -1.85 -10.67 13.15
CA GLY A 97 -3.07 -9.96 13.52
C GLY A 97 -3.07 -9.30 14.90
N VAL A 98 -1.98 -9.37 15.67
CA VAL A 98 -1.85 -8.63 16.94
C VAL A 98 -1.13 -7.32 16.69
N GLN A 99 -1.72 -6.20 17.11
CA GLN A 99 -1.10 -4.88 16.98
C GLN A 99 0.12 -4.77 17.90
N MET A 100 1.28 -4.45 17.31
CA MET A 100 2.56 -4.37 18.04
C MET A 100 3.08 -2.95 18.21
N ASN A 101 2.28 -1.94 17.83
CA ASN A 101 2.63 -0.54 18.05
C ASN A 101 2.66 -0.22 19.55
N ASP A 102 3.63 0.60 19.96
CA ASP A 102 3.72 1.13 21.32
C ASP A 102 2.46 1.94 21.65
N ALA A 103 1.81 1.68 22.78
CA ALA A 103 0.58 2.36 23.18
C ALA A 103 0.79 3.84 23.54
N GLU A 104 1.98 4.22 24.00
CA GLU A 104 2.30 5.61 24.34
C GLU A 104 2.73 6.41 23.11
N ARG A 105 3.59 5.81 22.27
CA ARG A 105 4.16 6.50 21.10
C ARG A 105 3.35 6.30 19.85
N GLY A 106 2.50 5.29 19.78
CA GLY A 106 1.75 4.88 18.59
C GLY A 106 2.62 4.30 17.47
N GLN A 107 3.91 4.03 17.71
CA GLN A 107 4.86 3.62 16.68
C GLN A 107 5.31 2.19 16.90
N PHE A 108 5.49 1.45 15.80
CA PHE A 108 6.13 0.15 15.85
C PHE A 108 7.65 0.29 15.99
N SER A 109 8.22 -0.43 16.95
CA SER A 109 9.68 -0.48 17.12
C SER A 109 10.29 -1.57 16.25
N TYR A 110 10.88 -1.19 15.11
CA TYR A 110 11.55 -2.13 14.20
C TYR A 110 12.80 -2.80 14.80
N SER A 111 13.35 -2.28 15.91
CA SER A 111 14.44 -2.95 16.61
C SER A 111 13.99 -4.27 17.25
N SER A 112 12.69 -4.41 17.57
CA SER A 112 12.14 -5.65 18.18
C SER A 112 12.21 -6.86 17.26
N ILE A 113 12.16 -6.63 15.94
CA ILE A 113 12.27 -7.66 14.90
C ILE A 113 13.64 -7.63 14.20
N GLY A 114 14.57 -6.81 14.69
CA GLY A 114 15.92 -6.70 14.16
C GLY A 114 16.66 -8.02 14.31
N GLY A 115 17.09 -8.61 13.19
CA GLY A 115 17.77 -9.91 13.15
C GLY A 115 16.86 -11.08 12.76
N LEU A 116 15.53 -10.92 12.79
CA LEU A 116 14.58 -11.93 12.34
C LEU A 116 14.23 -11.76 10.86
N ASN A 117 15.24 -11.67 9.99
CA ASN A 117 15.02 -11.42 8.56
C ASN A 117 14.19 -12.53 7.89
N ASP A 118 14.40 -13.78 8.29
CA ASP A 118 13.70 -14.92 7.68
C ASP A 118 12.24 -15.00 8.15
N ALA A 119 12.01 -14.91 9.46
CA ALA A 119 10.67 -14.96 10.03
C ALA A 119 9.79 -13.76 9.66
N THR A 120 10.38 -12.59 9.38
CA THR A 120 9.62 -11.36 9.05
C THR A 120 9.57 -11.06 7.56
N ARG A 121 9.96 -12.00 6.70
CA ARG A 121 9.92 -11.77 5.25
C ARG A 121 8.50 -11.76 4.70
N ASN A 122 7.60 -12.56 5.28
CA ASN A 122 6.22 -12.67 4.82
C ASN A 122 5.39 -11.53 5.45
N ARG A 123 4.98 -10.57 4.62
CA ARG A 123 4.22 -9.40 5.05
C ARG A 123 3.11 -9.11 4.09
N GLU A 124 1.96 -8.78 4.65
CA GLU A 124 0.81 -8.30 3.90
C GLU A 124 0.58 -6.83 4.22
N GLY A 125 0.67 -5.99 3.19
CA GLY A 125 0.37 -4.56 3.31
C GLY A 125 -1.09 -4.31 2.93
N SER A 126 -1.78 -3.52 3.76
CA SER A 126 -3.12 -3.03 3.44
C SER A 126 -3.09 -1.51 3.25
N PRO A 127 -3.69 -1.01 2.16
CA PRO A 127 -3.76 0.42 1.90
C PRO A 127 -4.67 1.13 2.91
N PHE A 128 -4.66 2.46 2.83
CA PHE A 128 -5.31 3.39 3.76
C PHE A 128 -6.78 3.05 4.01
N LEU A 129 -7.18 2.98 5.29
CA LEU A 129 -8.58 2.83 5.74
C LEU A 129 -9.34 1.65 5.12
N ASN A 130 -8.61 0.60 4.71
CA ASN A 130 -9.20 -0.62 4.19
C ASN A 130 -9.43 -1.64 5.30
N MET A 131 -10.45 -2.48 5.16
CA MET A 131 -10.72 -3.57 6.09
C MET A 131 -10.06 -4.84 5.56
N ASN A 132 -9.12 -5.38 6.32
CA ASN A 132 -8.40 -6.61 5.98
C ASN A 132 -8.60 -7.70 7.05
N ASN A 133 -8.08 -8.89 6.81
CA ASN A 133 -8.21 -10.06 7.67
C ASN A 133 -7.60 -9.87 9.07
N PHE A 134 -6.63 -8.96 9.19
CA PHE A 134 -6.01 -8.57 10.46
C PHE A 134 -6.66 -7.35 11.14
N GLY A 135 -7.67 -6.72 10.51
CA GLY A 135 -8.40 -5.59 11.09
C GLY A 135 -8.53 -4.38 10.17
N PHE A 136 -8.74 -3.22 10.77
CA PHE A 136 -8.91 -1.96 10.06
C PHE A 136 -7.57 -1.26 9.87
N SER A 137 -7.26 -0.82 8.65
CA SER A 137 -6.00 -0.14 8.36
C SER A 137 -5.98 1.32 8.84
N ALA A 138 -4.83 1.75 9.32
CA ALA A 138 -4.60 3.12 9.74
C ALA A 138 -4.45 4.08 8.55
N LEU A 139 -4.48 5.38 8.85
CA LEU A 139 -4.42 6.46 7.86
C LEU A 139 -3.10 6.51 7.08
N GLY A 140 -2.01 5.98 7.65
CA GLY A 140 -0.70 5.82 7.04
C GLY A 140 -0.44 4.45 6.42
N GLY A 141 -1.47 3.60 6.38
CA GLY A 141 -1.39 2.20 5.95
C GLY A 141 -1.02 1.27 7.10
N SER A 142 -1.41 0.00 6.96
CA SER A 142 -1.13 -1.03 7.95
C SER A 142 -0.42 -2.22 7.31
N THR A 143 0.49 -2.85 8.05
CA THR A 143 1.21 -4.04 7.60
C THR A 143 1.04 -5.14 8.62
N ASP A 144 0.68 -6.34 8.19
CA ASP A 144 0.73 -7.55 9.01
C ASP A 144 1.93 -8.40 8.63
N ILE A 145 2.70 -8.82 9.63
CA ILE A 145 3.84 -9.72 9.46
C ILE A 145 3.39 -11.10 9.92
N ASN A 146 3.38 -12.05 8.98
CA ASN A 146 3.04 -13.42 9.32
C ASN A 146 4.30 -14.19 9.68
N VAL A 147 4.38 -14.65 10.92
CA VAL A 147 5.52 -15.45 11.43
C VAL A 147 5.15 -16.93 11.60
N ARG A 148 3.97 -17.36 11.12
CA ARG A 148 3.55 -18.77 11.23
C ARG A 148 4.32 -19.60 10.21
N ALA A 149 4.93 -20.68 10.67
CA ALA A 149 5.70 -21.60 9.82
C ALA A 149 4.87 -22.24 8.69
N SER A 150 3.54 -22.34 8.87
CA SER A 150 2.62 -22.89 7.86
C SER A 150 2.36 -21.96 6.68
N GLN A 151 2.80 -20.69 6.73
CA GLN A 151 2.58 -19.69 5.70
C GLN A 151 3.89 -19.22 5.03
N TYR A 152 4.91 -20.08 5.05
CA TYR A 152 6.19 -19.83 4.41
C TYR A 152 6.29 -20.53 3.05
#